data_AF-A0A4Q5AN32-F1
#
_entry.id   AF-A0A4Q5AN32-F1
#
_cell.length_a   1.000
_cell.length_b   1.000
_cell.length_c   1.000
_cell.angle_alpha   90.00
_cell.angle_beta   90.00
_cell.angle_gamma   90.00
#
_symmetry.space_group_name_H-M   'P 1'
#
loop_
_entity.id
_entity.type
_entity.pdbx_description
1 polymer ?
#
loop_
_entity_poly.entity_id
_entity_poly.type
_entity_poly.pdbx_seq_one_letter_code
_entity_poly.pdbx_strand_id
1 'polypeptide(L)'
;MAGQGRSASRVNGETLKWDGLVRGPEMPGLRPDGKEWLPNSIEYYEEFRRSPQALKMGTDLDWQSVLDLVFLKDCFYRRPGAQMAAEIRARENAFGITPMARHALKWDAPDPNQMAAGGGADVNDVSAERMSGLRNSILGG
;
A
#
# COMPACT_ATOMS: atom_id res chain seq x y z
N MET A 1 29.08 -9.70 -38.56
CA MET A 1 28.71 -10.11 -37.18
C MET A 1 29.55 -9.30 -36.20
N ALA A 2 28.98 -8.27 -35.56
CA ALA A 2 29.56 -7.66 -34.37
C ALA A 2 28.43 -6.96 -33.61
N GLY A 3 27.85 -7.67 -32.63
CA GLY A 3 26.82 -7.15 -31.75
C GLY A 3 27.43 -6.11 -30.81
N GLN A 4 27.05 -4.85 -31.00
CA GLN A 4 27.44 -3.77 -30.12
C GLN A 4 26.60 -3.91 -28.84
N GLY A 5 27.25 -4.39 -27.77
CA GLY A 5 26.64 -4.55 -26.46
C GLY A 5 26.08 -3.22 -25.99
N ARG A 6 24.76 -3.13 -25.89
CA ARG A 6 24.07 -2.08 -25.16
C ARG A 6 24.41 -2.26 -23.69
N SER A 7 25.42 -1.54 -23.21
CA SER A 7 25.63 -1.35 -21.77
C SER A 7 24.38 -0.69 -21.21
N ALA A 8 23.56 -1.46 -20.50
CA ALA A 8 22.47 -0.93 -19.70
C ALA A 8 23.11 0.02 -18.67
N SER A 9 22.77 1.31 -18.73
CA SER A 9 23.18 2.22 -17.68
C SER A 9 22.59 1.71 -16.36
N ARG A 10 23.45 1.47 -15.36
CA ARG A 10 22.98 1.26 -13.99
C ARG A 10 22.19 2.51 -13.63
N VAL A 11 20.89 2.36 -13.48
CA VAL A 11 20.07 3.37 -12.82
C VAL A 11 20.58 3.36 -11.38
N ASN A 12 21.41 4.33 -11.03
CA ASN A 12 21.77 4.64 -9.65
C ASN A 12 20.53 5.23 -8.96
N GLY A 13 19.47 4.44 -8.84
CA GLY A 13 18.32 4.78 -8.03
C GLY A 13 18.72 4.59 -6.59
N GLU A 14 18.70 5.66 -5.81
CA GLU A 14 18.87 5.56 -4.36
C GLU A 14 17.73 4.69 -3.80
N THR A 15 18.11 3.64 -3.07
CA THR A 15 17.14 2.71 -2.50
C THR A 15 16.18 3.44 -1.57
N LEU A 16 14.88 3.18 -1.69
CA LEU A 16 13.88 3.77 -0.81
C LEU A 16 14.03 3.18 0.59
N LYS A 17 14.93 3.77 1.38
CA LYS A 17 15.18 3.36 2.76
C LYS A 17 14.06 3.85 3.65
N TRP A 18 13.43 2.93 4.35
CA TRP A 18 12.46 3.26 5.38
C TRP A 18 13.14 3.94 6.57
N ASP A 19 12.60 5.06 7.03
CA ASP A 19 13.10 5.83 8.17
C ASP A 19 12.25 5.64 9.44
N GLY A 20 11.21 4.79 9.39
CA GLY A 20 10.33 4.51 10.54
C GLY A 20 9.35 5.64 10.88
N LEU A 21 9.33 6.74 10.12
CA LEU A 21 8.49 7.89 10.43
C LEU A 21 7.11 7.78 9.76
N VAL A 22 6.07 8.12 10.53
CA VAL A 22 4.71 8.31 10.00
C VAL A 22 4.67 9.63 9.24
N ARG A 23 4.14 9.61 8.01
CA ARG A 23 4.02 10.80 7.16
C ARG A 23 2.58 11.11 6.80
N GLY A 24 2.37 12.33 6.31
CA GLY A 24 1.07 12.76 5.80
C GLY A 24 0.05 13.10 6.89
N PRO A 25 -1.11 13.64 6.48
CA PRO A 25 -2.18 14.01 7.39
C PRO A 25 -2.79 12.77 8.05
N GLU A 26 -3.48 12.99 9.17
CA GLU A 26 -4.33 11.96 9.75
C GLU A 26 -5.53 11.68 8.84
N MET A 27 -6.06 10.46 8.94
CA MET A 27 -7.25 10.09 8.18
C MET A 27 -8.44 10.98 8.61
N PRO A 28 -9.24 11.49 7.67
CA PRO A 28 -10.48 12.19 8.02
C PRO A 28 -11.42 11.26 8.80
N GLY A 29 -12.10 11.78 9.83
CA GLY A 29 -13.02 10.98 10.65
C GLY A 29 -14.20 10.39 9.87
N LEU A 30 -14.60 11.01 8.76
CA LEU A 30 -15.64 10.52 7.86
C LEU A 30 -15.13 10.43 6.42
N ARG A 31 -15.74 9.54 5.65
CA ARG A 31 -15.58 9.44 4.20
C ARG A 31 -16.05 10.73 3.51
N PRO A 32 -15.61 10.98 2.27
CA PRO A 32 -16.12 12.09 1.45
C PRO A 32 -17.65 12.12 1.28
N ASP A 33 -18.34 10.98 1.37
CA ASP A 33 -19.80 10.89 1.31
C ASP A 33 -20.49 10.94 2.69
N GLY A 34 -19.76 11.34 3.73
CA GLY A 34 -20.26 11.52 5.09
C GLY A 34 -20.46 10.24 5.90
N LYS A 35 -20.08 9.07 5.36
CA LYS A 35 -20.19 7.77 6.05
C LYS A 35 -18.93 7.43 6.83
N GLU A 36 -19.06 6.51 7.78
CA GLU A 36 -17.90 5.92 8.45
C GLU A 36 -17.06 5.07 7.49
N TRP A 37 -15.74 5.15 7.67
CA TRP A 37 -14.78 4.26 7.01
C TRP A 37 -14.94 2.82 7.48
N LEU A 38 -14.66 1.86 6.60
CA LEU A 38 -14.46 0.49 7.03
C LEU A 38 -13.15 0.39 7.84
N PRO A 39 -13.08 -0.50 8.85
CA PRO A 39 -11.86 -0.70 9.64
C PRO A 39 -10.61 -1.01 8.78
N ASN A 40 -10.77 -1.81 7.73
CA ASN A 40 -9.68 -2.16 6.81
C ASN A 40 -9.20 -0.97 5.96
N SER A 41 -10.06 0.00 5.68
CA SER A 41 -9.69 1.24 4.98
C SER A 41 -8.83 2.13 5.87
N ILE A 42 -9.16 2.19 7.16
CA ILE A 42 -8.38 2.91 8.18
C ILE A 42 -7.01 2.27 8.32
N GLU A 43 -6.97 0.95 8.51
CA GLU A 43 -5.72 0.18 8.61
C GLU A 43 -4.85 0.38 7.36
N TYR A 44 -5.43 0.28 6.17
CA TYR A 44 -4.70 0.48 4.91
C TYR A 44 -4.08 1.87 4.80
N TYR A 45 -4.80 2.93 5.18
CA TYR A 45 -4.27 4.29 5.15
C TYR A 45 -3.11 4.45 6.14
N GLU A 46 -3.27 3.92 7.34
CA GLU A 46 -2.27 3.96 8.41
C GLU A 46 -1.00 3.16 8.07
N GLU A 47 -1.15 1.99 7.44
CA GLU A 47 -0.04 1.21 6.88
C GLU A 47 0.67 2.00 5.79
N PHE A 48 -0.08 2.64 4.87
CA PHE A 48 0.51 3.46 3.82
C PHE A 48 1.34 4.61 4.41
N ARG A 49 0.82 5.34 5.41
CA ARG A 49 1.53 6.45 6.07
C ARG A 49 2.84 6.04 6.74
N ARG A 50 2.91 4.79 7.21
CA ARG A 50 4.11 4.16 7.80
C ARG A 50 4.99 3.50 6.76
N SER A 51 4.54 3.38 5.53
CA SER A 51 5.26 2.66 4.49
C SER A 51 6.35 3.52 3.84
N PRO A 52 7.37 2.90 3.24
CA PRO A 52 8.41 3.61 2.51
C PRO A 52 7.87 4.40 1.32
N GLN A 53 6.76 3.97 0.72
CA GLN A 53 6.05 4.69 -0.34
C GLN A 53 5.66 6.11 0.09
N ALA A 54 5.39 6.33 1.39
CA ALA A 54 5.08 7.63 1.93
C ALA A 54 6.22 8.66 1.76
N LEU A 55 7.48 8.21 1.64
CA LEU A 55 8.63 9.09 1.36
C LEU A 55 8.52 9.78 -0.01
N LYS A 56 7.72 9.24 -0.93
CA LYS A 56 7.49 9.81 -2.25
C LYS A 56 6.32 10.81 -2.30
N MET A 57 5.52 10.89 -1.23
CA MET A 57 4.39 11.83 -1.16
C MET A 57 4.91 13.18 -0.68
N GLY A 58 5.16 14.10 -1.61
CA GLY A 58 5.84 15.38 -1.34
C GLY A 58 4.89 16.55 -1.16
N THR A 59 3.63 16.39 -1.56
CA THR A 59 2.63 17.47 -1.57
C THR A 59 1.30 17.01 -0.98
N ASP A 60 0.47 17.95 -0.53
CA ASP A 60 -0.88 17.65 -0.04
C ASP A 60 -1.74 16.95 -1.11
N LEU A 61 -1.52 17.26 -2.39
CA LEU A 61 -2.23 16.62 -3.50
C LEU A 61 -1.88 15.13 -3.65
N ASP A 62 -0.65 14.75 -3.34
CA ASP A 62 -0.25 13.34 -3.32
C ASP A 62 -1.05 12.59 -2.24
N TRP A 63 -1.19 13.20 -1.06
CA TRP A 63 -1.97 12.65 0.04
C TRP A 63 -3.48 12.59 -0.24
N GLN A 64 -4.04 13.59 -0.93
CA GLN A 64 -5.42 13.52 -1.41
C GLN A 64 -5.61 12.38 -2.40
N SER A 65 -4.64 12.16 -3.30
CA SER A 65 -4.69 11.07 -4.28
C SER A 65 -4.64 9.68 -3.62
N VAL A 66 -3.93 9.55 -2.49
CA VAL A 66 -3.93 8.34 -1.65
C VAL A 66 -5.30 8.17 -0.98
N LEU A 67 -5.88 9.23 -0.40
CA LEU A 67 -7.21 9.16 0.20
C LEU A 67 -8.30 8.75 -0.80
N ASP A 68 -8.23 9.23 -2.04
CA ASP A 68 -9.13 8.79 -3.11
C ASP A 68 -9.00 7.28 -3.38
N LEU A 69 -7.77 6.75 -3.39
CA LEU A 69 -7.56 5.30 -3.52
C LEU A 69 -8.18 4.55 -2.34
N VAL A 70 -8.01 5.04 -1.11
CA VAL A 70 -8.63 4.43 0.07
C VAL A 70 -10.16 4.45 -0.05
N PHE A 71 -10.74 5.57 -0.48
CA PHE A 71 -12.18 5.67 -0.74
C PHE A 71 -12.66 4.70 -1.81
N LEU A 72 -11.91 4.53 -2.90
CA LEU A 72 -12.22 3.55 -3.94
C LEU A 72 -12.19 2.12 -3.38
N LYS A 73 -11.19 1.77 -2.58
CA LYS A 73 -11.08 0.45 -1.93
C LYS A 73 -12.23 0.22 -0.95
N ASP A 74 -12.59 1.22 -0.15
CA ASP A 74 -13.74 1.15 0.76
C ASP A 74 -15.04 0.86 0.00
N CYS A 75 -15.28 1.61 -1.09
CA CYS A 75 -16.44 1.39 -1.96
C CYS A 75 -16.42 0.01 -2.60
N PHE A 76 -15.24 -0.46 -3.03
CA PHE A 76 -15.07 -1.78 -3.65
C PHE A 76 -15.39 -2.92 -2.68
N TYR A 77 -14.94 -2.82 -1.42
CA TYR A 77 -15.23 -3.84 -0.41
C TYR A 77 -16.72 -3.92 -0.08
N ARG A 78 -17.46 -2.81 -0.16
CA ARG A 78 -18.91 -2.81 0.04
C ARG A 78 -19.67 -3.30 -1.18
N ARG A 79 -19.23 -2.91 -2.37
CA ARG A 79 -19.86 -3.28 -3.64
C ARG A 79 -18.80 -3.47 -4.73
N PRO A 80 -18.34 -4.70 -4.95
CA PRO A 80 -17.34 -4.99 -5.96
C PRO A 80 -17.83 -4.65 -7.38
N GLY A 81 -16.92 -4.17 -8.22
CA GLY A 81 -17.20 -3.88 -9.63
C GLY A 81 -15.93 -3.85 -10.48
N ALA A 82 -16.01 -4.33 -11.72
CA ALA A 82 -14.84 -4.49 -12.59
C ALA A 82 -14.15 -3.14 -12.93
N GLN A 83 -14.94 -2.11 -13.23
CA GLN A 83 -14.44 -0.76 -13.50
C GLN A 83 -13.64 -0.19 -12.32
N MET A 84 -14.19 -0.34 -11.11
CA MET A 84 -13.56 0.13 -9.88
C MET A 84 -12.29 -0.66 -9.57
N ALA A 85 -12.30 -1.98 -9.77
CA ALA A 85 -11.11 -2.81 -9.62
C ALA A 85 -10.00 -2.42 -10.62
N ALA A 86 -10.36 -2.02 -11.84
CA ALA A 86 -9.38 -1.55 -12.82
C ALA A 86 -8.73 -0.23 -12.40
N GLU A 87 -9.51 0.73 -11.92
CA GLU A 87 -9.02 2.02 -11.39
C GLU A 87 -8.13 1.82 -10.15
N ILE A 88 -8.54 0.96 -9.21
CA ILE A 88 -7.74 0.61 -8.04
C ILE A 88 -6.37 0.07 -8.46
N ARG A 89 -6.32 -0.88 -9.41
CA ARG A 89 -5.05 -1.42 -9.91
C ARG A 89 -4.18 -0.36 -10.59
N ALA A 90 -4.78 0.55 -11.35
CA ALA A 90 -4.04 1.64 -11.99
C ALA A 90 -3.38 2.55 -10.95
N ARG A 91 -4.10 2.92 -9.89
CA ARG A 91 -3.56 3.73 -8.78
C ARG A 91 -2.54 2.98 -7.93
N GLU A 92 -2.79 1.71 -7.62
CA GLU A 92 -1.83 0.86 -6.90
C GLU A 92 -0.51 0.71 -7.67
N ASN A 93 -0.58 0.72 -9.01
CA ASN A 93 0.60 0.77 -9.86
C ASN A 93 1.32 2.12 -9.80
N ALA A 94 0.58 3.23 -9.81
CA ALA A 94 1.15 4.58 -9.73
C ALA A 94 1.85 4.84 -8.38
N PHE A 95 1.30 4.31 -7.28
CA PHE A 95 1.86 4.49 -5.94
C PHE A 95 2.87 3.42 -5.50
N GLY A 96 3.20 2.43 -6.35
CA GLY A 96 4.14 1.38 -5.96
C GLY A 96 3.63 0.50 -4.80
N ILE A 97 2.32 0.25 -4.74
CA ILE A 97 1.72 -0.57 -3.68
C ILE A 97 2.13 -2.03 -3.84
N THR A 98 2.08 -2.54 -5.08
CA THR A 98 2.47 -3.93 -5.36
C THR A 98 3.99 -4.06 -5.59
N PRO A 99 4.59 -5.23 -5.31
CA PRO A 99 6.01 -5.46 -5.63
C PRO A 99 6.33 -5.23 -7.11
N MET A 100 5.43 -5.66 -8.00
CA MET A 100 5.57 -5.45 -9.44
C MET A 100 5.54 -3.96 -9.81
N ALA A 101 4.67 -3.18 -9.18
CA ALA A 101 4.61 -1.74 -9.35
C ALA A 101 5.90 -1.05 -8.87
N ARG A 102 6.44 -1.44 -7.71
CA ARG A 102 7.73 -0.92 -7.22
C ARG A 102 8.86 -1.20 -8.20
N HIS A 103 8.94 -2.43 -8.70
CA HIS A 103 9.94 -2.80 -9.70
C HIS A 103 9.78 -1.97 -11.00
N ALA A 104 8.54 -1.79 -11.48
CA ALA A 104 8.26 -0.99 -12.68
C ALA A 104 8.62 0.49 -12.50
N LEU A 105 8.37 1.05 -11.31
CA LEU A 105 8.75 2.41 -10.95
C LEU A 105 10.24 2.57 -10.63
N LYS A 106 11.01 1.46 -10.65
CA LYS A 106 12.42 1.39 -10.24
C LYS A 106 12.61 1.89 -8.80
N TRP A 107 11.63 1.61 -7.95
CA TRP A 107 11.75 1.80 -6.52
C TRP A 107 12.41 0.56 -5.96
N ASP A 108 13.59 0.69 -5.37
CA ASP A 108 14.13 -0.41 -4.60
C ASP A 108 13.20 -0.64 -3.41
N ALA A 109 12.64 -1.85 -3.34
CA ALA A 109 11.83 -2.24 -2.22
C ALA A 109 12.73 -2.39 -0.99
N PRO A 110 12.35 -1.84 0.18
CA PRO A 110 13.03 -2.15 1.42
C PRO A 110 12.97 -3.66 1.68
N ASP A 111 14.05 -4.20 2.25
CA ASP A 111 14.10 -5.59 2.67
C ASP A 111 12.97 -5.84 3.69
N PRO A 112 12.20 -6.94 3.59
CA PRO A 112 11.20 -7.27 4.60
C PRO A 112 11.73 -7.20 6.04
N ASN A 113 13.00 -7.55 6.25
CA ASN A 113 13.67 -7.45 7.56
C ASN A 113 13.86 -6.00 8.03
N GLN A 114 14.01 -5.05 7.10
CA GLN A 114 14.08 -3.62 7.43
C GLN A 114 12.73 -3.09 7.90
N MET A 115 11.61 -3.63 7.40
CA MET A 115 10.27 -3.26 7.88
C MET A 115 9.93 -3.88 9.25
N ALA A 116 10.48 -5.06 9.56
CA ALA A 116 10.29 -5.72 10.87
C ALA A 116 11.03 -5.00 12.03
N ALA A 117 12.07 -4.23 11.73
CA ALA A 117 12.88 -3.56 12.75
C ALA A 117 12.14 -2.43 13.51
N GLY A 118 10.92 -2.04 13.08
CA GLY A 118 10.13 -0.98 13.70
C GLY A 118 9.05 -1.43 14.70
N GLY A 119 8.91 -2.73 14.97
CA GLY A 119 7.92 -3.21 15.92
C GLY A 119 7.84 -4.73 15.91
N GLY A 120 8.43 -5.36 16.92
CA GLY A 120 8.33 -6.79 17.15
C GLY A 120 6.91 -7.20 17.52
N ALA A 121 6.07 -7.42 16.51
CA ALA A 121 4.89 -8.27 16.61
C ALA A 121 5.12 -9.45 15.67
N ASP A 122 5.20 -10.64 16.24
CA ASP A 122 5.51 -11.88 15.53
C ASP A 122 4.47 -12.11 14.42
N VAL A 123 4.92 -12.05 13.16
CA VAL A 123 4.08 -12.17 11.94
C VAL A 123 3.35 -13.52 11.86
N ASN A 124 3.75 -14.50 12.67
CA ASN A 124 3.11 -15.79 12.77
C ASN A 124 1.81 -15.76 13.60
N ASP A 125 1.69 -14.90 14.61
CA ASP A 125 0.48 -14.80 15.45
C ASP A 125 -0.66 -14.08 14.73
N VAL A 126 -0.35 -12.96 14.05
CA VAL A 126 -1.36 -12.13 13.35
C VAL A 126 -2.02 -12.90 12.19
N SER A 127 -1.25 -13.77 11.51
CA SER A 127 -1.76 -14.58 10.40
C SER A 127 -2.67 -15.72 10.89
N ALA A 128 -2.38 -16.30 12.06
CA ALA A 128 -3.19 -17.35 12.66
C ALA A 128 -4.53 -16.80 13.18
N GLU A 129 -4.54 -15.65 13.83
CA GLU A 129 -5.77 -15.01 14.33
C GLU A 129 -6.68 -14.56 13.17
N ARG A 130 -6.14 -13.89 12.15
CA ARG A 130 -6.89 -13.45 10.96
C ARG A 130 -7.56 -14.62 10.23
N MET A 131 -6.89 -15.78 10.16
CA MET A 131 -7.46 -17.00 9.54
C MET A 131 -8.49 -17.71 10.43
N SER A 132 -8.34 -17.65 11.75
CA SER A 132 -9.31 -18.22 12.70
C SER A 132 -10.65 -17.47 12.69
N GLY A 133 -10.61 -16.13 12.60
CA GLY A 133 -11.81 -15.29 12.53
C GLY A 133 -12.63 -15.51 11.25
N LEU A 134 -11.95 -15.73 10.12
CA LEU A 134 -12.58 -16.09 8.85
C LEU A 134 -13.17 -17.50 8.87
N ARG A 135 -12.57 -18.44 9.59
CA ARG A 135 -13.09 -19.81 9.70
C ARG A 135 -14.33 -19.90 10.61
N ASN A 136 -14.36 -19.14 11.70
CA ASN A 136 -15.51 -19.10 12.61
C ASN A 136 -16.74 -18.39 12.00
N SER A 137 -16.54 -17.40 11.13
CA SER A 137 -17.66 -16.71 10.47
C SER A 137 -18.31 -17.52 9.34
N ILE A 138 -17.62 -18.54 8.81
CA ILE A 138 -18.11 -19.40 7.73
C ILE A 138 -18.82 -20.67 8.26
N LEU A 139 -18.52 -21.10 9.49
CA LEU A 139 -19.04 -22.34 10.08
C LEU A 139 -20.02 -22.13 11.25
N GLY A 140 -20.20 -20.91 11.75
CA GLY A 140 -21.09 -20.59 12.86
C GLY A 140 -22.40 -19.94 12.39
N GLY A 141 -23.33 -20.76 11.91
CA GLY A 141 -24.76 -20.46 11.78
C GLY A 141 -25.56 -21.47 12.58
#